data_AF-A0A940XVK5-F1
#
_entry.id   AF-A0A940XVK5-F1
#
_cell.length_a   1.000
_cell.length_b   1.000
_cell.length_c   1.000
_cell.angle_alpha   90.00
_cell.angle_beta   90.00
_cell.angle_gamma   90.00
#
_symmetry.space_group_name_H-M   'P 1'
#
loop_
_entity.id
_entity.type
_entity.pdbx_description
1 polymer ?
#
loop_
_entity_poly.entity_id
_entity_poly.type
_entity_poly.pdbx_seq_one_letter_code
_entity_poly.pdbx_strand_id
1 'polypeptide(L)'
;MSLRTKLVSLGAVMAALLGALGLTILGQDKAEAHGVAMMPGSRTYLCQLDAITGTGALDPTNPACRAALNQSGATALYNWFAVLDSNAGGRGAGYVPDGKLCSAGDRSPYDFAAYNAARADWPRTHLTSGATMRVKYSNWAAHPGDFRVYVSKPGWSPTSSLGWGDLDLVQTVTNPSQQGSAGTNGGHYYWDLRLPSGRSGNAVIFIQWVRSDSQENFFSCSDVVFDGGNGEVTGIRDGSSTPTPEPTTPAPDPTHTGSCMAVYEVVNSWSGGFQGSVQVMNHGTQPLDGWAVRWKPGTGTKINSVWNGSMSTASDGTVTVRNADHNRTVAADGSTTLGFTASSTGNDLPAGSIVCVDP
;
A
#
# COMPACT_ATOMS: atom_id res chain seq x y z
N MET A 1 -47.25 42.10 37.79
CA MET A 1 -46.05 41.27 38.08
C MET A 1 -46.55 39.91 38.56
N SER A 2 -46.11 38.73 38.16
CA SER A 2 -45.06 38.25 37.26
C SER A 2 -45.33 36.75 37.07
N LEU A 3 -45.87 36.29 35.93
CA LEU A 3 -45.96 34.85 35.65
C LEU A 3 -45.94 34.47 34.16
N ARG A 4 -45.88 35.43 33.22
CA ARG A 4 -45.83 35.14 31.77
C ARG A 4 -44.42 35.10 31.17
N THR A 5 -43.37 35.37 31.95
CA THR A 5 -42.00 35.50 31.44
C THR A 5 -41.08 34.31 31.74
N LYS A 6 -41.57 33.24 32.39
CA LYS A 6 -40.74 32.08 32.77
C LYS A 6 -40.94 30.79 31.95
N LEU A 7 -41.81 30.80 30.95
CA LEU A 7 -42.09 29.62 30.12
C LEU A 7 -41.37 29.61 28.76
N VAL A 8 -40.77 30.73 28.35
CA VAL A 8 -39.97 30.79 27.11
C VAL A 8 -38.53 30.29 27.33
N SER A 9 -38.07 30.17 28.58
CA SER A 9 -36.70 29.78 28.91
C SER A 9 -36.47 28.26 29.07
N LEU A 10 -37.50 27.41 29.01
CA LEU A 10 -37.32 25.94 29.08
C LEU A 10 -37.42 25.23 27.73
N GLY A 11 -38.10 25.81 26.74
CA GLY A 11 -38.21 25.23 25.39
C GLY A 11 -36.91 25.36 24.56
N ALA A 12 -36.15 26.43 24.77
CA ALA A 12 -34.89 26.68 24.06
C ALA A 12 -33.72 25.80 24.57
N VAL A 13 -33.78 25.32 25.82
CA VAL A 13 -32.73 24.49 26.40
C VAL A 13 -32.90 23.01 26.00
N MET A 14 -34.13 22.54 25.82
CA MET A 14 -34.37 21.15 25.39
C MET A 14 -34.15 20.92 23.88
N ALA A 15 -34.28 21.96 23.04
CA ALA A 15 -33.91 21.90 21.63
C ALA A 15 -32.39 21.94 21.41
N ALA A 16 -31.63 22.55 22.33
CA ALA A 16 -30.16 22.53 22.30
C ALA A 16 -29.57 21.19 22.82
N LEU A 17 -30.31 20.46 23.66
CA LEU A 17 -29.88 19.16 24.20
C LEU A 17 -30.25 17.96 23.31
N LEU A 18 -31.23 18.10 22.41
CA LEU A 18 -31.56 17.07 21.41
C LEU A 18 -30.80 17.23 20.08
N GLY A 19 -30.25 18.42 19.80
CA GLY A 19 -29.35 18.65 18.67
C GLY A 19 -27.89 18.21 18.89
N ALA A 20 -27.51 17.93 20.14
CA ALA A 20 -26.15 17.53 20.51
C ALA A 20 -25.95 16.01 20.67
N LEU A 21 -26.99 15.21 20.45
CA LEU A 21 -26.95 13.75 20.64
C LEU A 21 -27.15 12.95 19.34
N GLY A 22 -26.72 13.52 18.22
CA GLY A 22 -26.91 12.89 16.92
C GLY A 22 -25.97 13.46 15.87
N LEU A 23 -24.66 13.26 16.02
CA LEU A 23 -23.70 13.05 14.92
C LEU A 23 -22.28 12.81 15.49
N THR A 24 -22.10 11.72 16.23
CA THR A 24 -20.76 11.14 16.42
C THR A 24 -20.84 9.64 16.18
N ILE A 25 -21.18 9.27 14.94
CA ILE A 25 -20.60 8.07 14.36
C ILE A 25 -19.19 8.51 13.99
N LEU A 26 -18.29 8.50 14.98
CA LEU A 26 -16.86 8.55 14.72
C LEU A 26 -16.58 7.27 13.93
N GLY A 27 -16.32 7.44 12.63
CA GLY A 27 -15.73 6.39 11.84
C GLY A 27 -14.50 5.90 12.58
N GLN A 28 -14.42 4.59 12.81
CA GLN A 28 -13.17 3.98 13.22
C GLN A 28 -12.21 4.20 12.04
N ASP A 29 -11.35 5.21 12.13
CA ASP A 29 -10.18 5.31 11.27
C ASP A 29 -9.41 4.00 11.44
N LYS A 30 -9.33 3.25 10.34
CA LYS A 30 -8.66 1.96 10.35
C LYS A 30 -7.16 2.23 10.20
N ALA A 31 -6.39 1.73 11.15
CA ALA A 31 -4.95 1.66 11.04
C ALA A 31 -4.57 0.79 9.83
N GLU A 32 -4.16 1.40 8.72
CA GLU A 32 -3.68 0.66 7.54
C GLU A 32 -2.17 0.41 7.59
N ALA A 33 -1.77 -0.82 7.87
CA ALA A 33 -0.44 -1.32 7.56
C ALA A 33 -0.26 -1.43 6.04
N HIS A 34 0.98 -1.57 5.56
CA HIS A 34 1.26 -1.52 4.13
C HIS A 34 2.55 -2.26 3.80
N GLY A 35 2.42 -3.29 2.96
CA GLY A 35 3.55 -4.03 2.44
C GLY A 35 3.09 -5.26 1.66
N VAL A 36 3.86 -5.61 0.64
CA VAL A 36 3.82 -6.90 -0.07
C VAL A 36 5.26 -7.33 -0.36
N ALA A 37 5.45 -8.55 -0.86
CA ALA A 37 6.78 -9.04 -1.19
C ALA A 37 7.45 -8.20 -2.29
N MET A 38 8.73 -7.88 -2.06
CA MET A 38 9.64 -7.23 -3.01
C MET A 38 10.64 -8.22 -3.61
N MET A 39 10.96 -9.30 -2.86
CA MET A 39 11.78 -10.42 -3.34
C MET A 39 11.31 -11.72 -2.65
N PRO A 40 10.85 -12.74 -3.38
CA PRO A 40 10.43 -12.66 -4.79
C PRO A 40 9.30 -11.64 -4.93
N GLY A 41 9.39 -10.76 -5.92
CA GLY A 41 8.47 -9.64 -6.06
C GLY A 41 7.02 -10.09 -6.26
N SER A 42 6.09 -9.45 -5.57
CA SER A 42 4.67 -9.71 -5.73
C SER A 42 4.13 -9.20 -7.08
N ARG A 43 2.96 -9.66 -7.50
CA ARG A 43 2.29 -9.20 -8.73
C ARG A 43 2.13 -7.69 -8.76
N THR A 44 1.60 -7.07 -7.70
CA THR A 44 1.40 -5.62 -7.64
C THR A 44 2.74 -4.88 -7.67
N TYR A 45 3.74 -5.33 -6.90
CA TYR A 45 5.07 -4.72 -6.89
C TYR A 45 5.78 -4.82 -8.26
N LEU A 46 5.84 -6.00 -8.86
CA LEU A 46 6.50 -6.19 -10.17
C LEU A 46 5.76 -5.48 -11.30
N CYS A 47 4.42 -5.44 -11.27
CA CYS A 47 3.66 -4.66 -12.24
C CYS A 47 3.84 -3.15 -12.05
N GLN A 48 4.04 -2.68 -10.81
CA GLN A 48 4.39 -1.29 -10.57
C GLN A 48 5.78 -0.97 -11.13
N LEU A 49 6.77 -1.85 -10.92
CA LEU A 49 8.10 -1.68 -11.50
C LEU A 49 8.09 -1.71 -13.04
N ASP A 50 7.29 -2.60 -13.65
CA ASP A 50 7.13 -2.66 -15.11
C ASP A 50 6.46 -1.40 -15.67
N ALA A 51 5.49 -0.86 -14.94
CA ALA A 51 4.64 0.23 -15.41
C ALA A 51 5.23 1.63 -15.18
N ILE A 52 5.88 1.87 -14.04
CA ILE A 52 6.24 3.22 -13.61
C ILE A 52 7.28 3.84 -14.55
N THR A 53 6.96 5.01 -15.09
CA THR A 53 7.87 5.80 -15.92
C THR A 53 8.48 6.94 -15.10
N GLY A 54 9.52 7.60 -15.63
CA GLY A 54 10.17 8.74 -14.97
C GLY A 54 9.25 9.95 -14.71
N THR A 55 8.07 10.00 -15.33
CA THR A 55 7.07 11.05 -15.11
C THR A 55 6.01 10.69 -14.06
N GLY A 56 6.06 9.47 -13.51
CA GLY A 56 5.03 8.90 -12.65
C GLY A 56 3.90 8.21 -13.40
N ALA A 57 3.79 8.36 -14.72
CA ALA A 57 2.78 7.67 -15.51
C ALA A 57 3.02 6.15 -15.52
N LEU A 58 1.93 5.38 -15.64
CA LEU A 58 1.96 3.92 -15.70
C LEU A 58 1.78 3.43 -17.15
N ASP A 59 2.81 2.80 -17.69
CA ASP A 59 2.83 2.21 -19.03
C ASP A 59 3.48 0.82 -18.99
N PRO A 60 2.77 -0.23 -18.54
CA PRO A 60 3.32 -1.57 -18.42
C PRO A 60 3.60 -2.21 -19.79
N THR A 61 4.75 -2.88 -19.90
CA THR A 61 5.09 -3.71 -21.07
C THR A 61 4.54 -5.13 -20.96
N ASN A 62 4.38 -5.63 -19.73
CA ASN A 62 3.88 -6.96 -19.47
C ASN A 62 2.37 -7.07 -19.79
N PRO A 63 1.94 -8.09 -20.55
CA PRO A 63 0.54 -8.25 -20.93
C PRO A 63 -0.41 -8.51 -19.75
N ALA A 64 0.02 -9.21 -18.71
CA ALA A 64 -0.77 -9.42 -17.50
C ALA A 64 -0.89 -8.14 -16.68
N CYS A 65 0.21 -7.40 -16.50
CA CYS A 65 0.19 -6.10 -15.82
C CYS A 65 -0.66 -5.07 -16.56
N ARG A 66 -0.60 -5.01 -17.89
CA ARG A 66 -1.47 -4.15 -18.69
C ARG A 66 -2.95 -4.54 -18.57
N ALA A 67 -3.25 -5.84 -18.57
CA ALA A 67 -4.62 -6.29 -18.34
C ALA A 67 -5.12 -5.92 -16.92
N ALA A 68 -4.26 -6.04 -15.91
CA ALA A 68 -4.57 -5.67 -14.54
C ALA A 68 -4.81 -4.18 -14.37
N LEU A 69 -3.94 -3.34 -14.97
CA LEU A 69 -4.10 -1.89 -14.99
C LEU A 69 -5.40 -1.47 -15.69
N ASN A 70 -5.74 -2.10 -16.82
CA ASN A 70 -6.98 -1.79 -17.54
C ASN A 70 -8.25 -2.15 -16.76
N GLN A 71 -8.20 -3.19 -15.93
CA GLN A 71 -9.36 -3.67 -15.18
C GLN A 71 -9.49 -2.98 -13.81
N SER A 72 -8.43 -2.99 -13.01
CA SER A 72 -8.43 -2.50 -11.61
C SER A 72 -7.94 -1.04 -11.48
N GLY A 73 -7.50 -0.42 -12.58
CA GLY A 73 -7.09 0.97 -12.62
C GLY A 73 -5.70 1.24 -12.04
N ALA A 74 -5.27 2.49 -12.18
CA ALA A 74 -3.93 2.95 -11.80
C ALA A 74 -3.71 2.99 -10.27
N THR A 75 -4.78 3.25 -9.50
CA THR A 75 -4.73 3.37 -8.03
C THR A 75 -4.13 2.13 -7.37
N ALA A 76 -4.41 0.94 -7.91
CA ALA A 76 -3.85 -0.31 -7.40
C ALA A 76 -2.32 -0.35 -7.50
N LEU A 77 -1.73 0.19 -8.57
CA LEU A 77 -0.28 0.19 -8.77
C LEU A 77 0.42 1.31 -8.00
N TYR A 78 -0.21 2.45 -7.76
CA TYR A 78 0.34 3.44 -6.82
C TYR A 78 0.29 2.97 -5.37
N ASN A 79 -0.71 2.17 -5.03
CA ASN A 79 -0.90 1.58 -3.71
C ASN A 79 -0.53 0.09 -3.74
N TRP A 80 0.50 -0.30 -4.50
CA TRP A 80 0.90 -1.70 -4.71
C TRP A 80 1.13 -2.49 -3.40
N PHE A 81 1.43 -1.77 -2.31
CA PHE A 81 1.66 -2.28 -0.96
C PHE A 81 0.37 -2.46 -0.12
N ALA A 82 -0.81 -2.06 -0.62
CA ALA A 82 -2.07 -1.96 0.14
C ALA A 82 -3.06 -3.12 -0.08
N VAL A 83 -2.54 -4.30 -0.44
CA VAL A 83 -3.36 -5.51 -0.61
C VAL A 83 -3.74 -6.07 0.75
N LEU A 84 -4.77 -5.50 1.37
CA LEU A 84 -5.12 -5.69 2.77
C LEU A 84 -6.57 -6.10 3.01
N ASP A 85 -6.81 -6.73 4.16
CA ASP A 85 -8.13 -6.89 4.75
C ASP A 85 -8.05 -6.52 6.23
N SER A 86 -8.66 -5.39 6.60
CA SER A 86 -8.62 -4.85 7.96
C SER A 86 -9.26 -5.77 9.01
N ASN A 87 -10.03 -6.77 8.60
CA ASN A 87 -10.78 -7.66 9.49
C ASN A 87 -10.33 -9.12 9.37
N ALA A 88 -9.25 -9.43 8.66
CA ALA A 88 -8.86 -10.83 8.44
C ALA A 88 -8.56 -11.58 9.75
N GLY A 89 -7.87 -10.95 10.70
CA GLY A 89 -7.64 -11.47 12.05
C GLY A 89 -6.83 -12.77 12.06
N GLY A 90 -5.94 -12.96 11.08
CA GLY A 90 -5.19 -14.19 10.87
C GLY A 90 -6.00 -15.33 10.26
N ARG A 91 -7.25 -15.10 9.84
CA ARG A 91 -8.06 -16.09 9.12
C ARG A 91 -7.58 -16.21 7.67
N GLY A 92 -7.74 -17.41 7.12
CA GLY A 92 -7.40 -17.72 5.74
C GLY A 92 -8.51 -18.54 5.10
N ALA A 93 -8.29 -19.85 4.96
CA ALA A 93 -9.28 -20.79 4.44
C ALA A 93 -10.63 -20.67 5.16
N GLY A 94 -11.72 -20.69 4.39
CA GLY A 94 -13.09 -20.51 4.88
C GLY A 94 -13.50 -19.06 5.14
N TYR A 95 -12.57 -18.10 5.07
CA TYR A 95 -12.86 -16.67 5.22
C TYR A 95 -12.45 -15.85 3.98
N VAL A 96 -11.21 -15.99 3.51
CA VAL A 96 -10.79 -15.45 2.20
C VAL A 96 -11.20 -16.48 1.14
N PRO A 97 -12.10 -16.15 0.20
CA PRO A 97 -12.54 -17.11 -0.82
C PRO A 97 -11.39 -17.58 -1.71
N ASP A 98 -11.47 -18.84 -2.15
CA ASP A 98 -10.57 -19.34 -3.20
C ASP A 98 -10.70 -18.48 -4.47
N GLY A 99 -9.57 -18.28 -5.16
CA GLY A 99 -9.46 -17.39 -6.31
C GLY A 99 -9.39 -15.91 -5.96
N LYS A 100 -9.41 -15.53 -4.67
CA LYS A 100 -9.34 -14.13 -4.21
C LYS A 100 -8.17 -13.85 -3.27
N LEU A 101 -7.20 -14.75 -3.19
CA LEU A 101 -6.07 -14.64 -2.27
C LEU A 101 -5.18 -13.43 -2.60
N CYS A 102 -4.96 -13.13 -3.88
CA CYS A 102 -4.06 -12.07 -4.34
C CYS A 102 -4.69 -10.67 -4.27
N SER A 103 -5.95 -10.55 -3.85
CA SER A 103 -6.67 -9.29 -3.63
C SER A 103 -7.20 -9.15 -2.19
N ALA A 104 -6.69 -9.95 -1.25
CA ALA A 104 -7.17 -9.99 0.12
C ALA A 104 -8.68 -10.26 0.24
N GLY A 105 -9.25 -11.09 -0.64
CA GLY A 105 -10.68 -11.38 -0.66
C GLY A 105 -11.54 -10.28 -1.30
N ASP A 106 -10.93 -9.36 -2.07
CA ASP A 106 -11.55 -8.13 -2.58
C ASP A 106 -12.08 -7.22 -1.45
N ARG A 107 -11.39 -7.18 -0.30
CA ARG A 107 -11.79 -6.41 0.88
C ARG A 107 -10.92 -5.20 1.18
N SER A 108 -9.89 -4.98 0.36
CA SER A 108 -9.04 -3.79 0.43
C SER A 108 -9.85 -2.54 0.06
N PRO A 109 -9.47 -1.35 0.55
CA PRO A 109 -9.99 -0.07 0.07
C PRO A 109 -9.83 0.15 -1.44
N TYR A 110 -8.87 -0.55 -2.07
CA TYR A 110 -8.58 -0.43 -3.50
C TYR A 110 -8.97 -1.71 -4.26
N ASP A 111 -9.31 -1.56 -5.54
CA ASP A 111 -9.58 -2.69 -6.41
C ASP A 111 -8.26 -3.41 -6.77
N PHE A 112 -8.08 -4.61 -6.23
CA PHE A 112 -7.00 -5.54 -6.62
C PHE A 112 -7.53 -6.80 -7.33
N ALA A 113 -8.80 -6.82 -7.75
CA ALA A 113 -9.46 -8.02 -8.24
C ALA A 113 -8.75 -8.62 -9.45
N ALA A 114 -8.19 -7.79 -10.34
CA ALA A 114 -7.47 -8.24 -11.54
C ALA A 114 -6.16 -8.99 -11.23
N TYR A 115 -5.55 -8.76 -10.07
CA TYR A 115 -4.33 -9.44 -9.64
C TYR A 115 -4.57 -10.90 -9.25
N ASN A 116 -5.82 -11.37 -9.19
CA ASN A 116 -6.15 -12.78 -9.07
C ASN A 116 -6.14 -13.55 -10.40
N ALA A 117 -6.05 -12.86 -11.55
CA ALA A 117 -6.23 -13.50 -12.84
C ALA A 117 -5.29 -14.70 -13.03
N ALA A 118 -5.88 -15.85 -13.38
CA ALA A 118 -5.16 -17.09 -13.63
C ALA A 118 -4.49 -17.03 -15.01
N ARG A 119 -3.27 -16.48 -15.04
CA ARG A 119 -2.48 -16.28 -16.26
C ARG A 119 -1.06 -16.78 -16.10
N ALA A 120 -0.50 -17.34 -17.16
CA ALA A 120 0.88 -17.82 -17.20
C ALA A 120 1.90 -16.79 -17.65
N ASP A 121 1.53 -15.52 -17.84
CA ASP A 121 2.38 -14.44 -18.38
C ASP A 121 2.61 -13.28 -17.39
N TRP A 122 2.29 -13.48 -16.10
CA TRP A 122 2.75 -12.59 -15.03
C TRP A 122 4.29 -12.49 -15.01
N PRO A 123 4.84 -11.32 -14.60
CA PRO A 123 6.25 -11.22 -14.27
C PRO A 123 6.60 -12.22 -13.17
N ARG A 124 7.80 -12.81 -13.21
CA ARG A 124 8.18 -13.85 -12.26
C ARG A 124 9.63 -13.79 -11.82
N THR A 125 9.89 -14.32 -10.63
CA THR A 125 11.24 -14.54 -10.12
C THR A 125 11.72 -15.97 -10.43
N HIS A 126 12.93 -16.10 -10.96
CA HIS A 126 13.57 -17.37 -11.28
C HIS A 126 14.32 -17.92 -10.05
N LEU A 127 14.09 -19.19 -9.72
CA LEU A 127 14.52 -19.79 -8.46
C LEU A 127 15.13 -21.18 -8.65
N THR A 128 15.98 -21.56 -7.70
CA THR A 128 16.58 -22.89 -7.62
C THR A 128 15.86 -23.71 -6.55
N SER A 129 15.26 -24.82 -6.95
CA SER A 129 14.63 -25.78 -6.04
C SER A 129 15.60 -26.25 -4.96
N GLY A 130 15.19 -26.22 -3.69
CA GLY A 130 16.03 -26.60 -2.56
C GLY A 130 17.11 -25.58 -2.18
N ALA A 131 17.24 -24.44 -2.86
CA ALA A 131 18.15 -23.38 -2.44
C ALA A 131 17.59 -22.56 -1.27
N THR A 132 18.44 -21.74 -0.65
CA THR A 132 18.00 -20.71 0.29
C THR A 132 17.99 -19.38 -0.45
N MET A 133 16.91 -18.60 -0.30
CA MET A 133 16.84 -17.23 -0.82
C MET A 133 16.58 -16.24 0.30
N ARG A 134 17.03 -14.99 0.10
CA ARG A 134 16.67 -13.87 0.97
C ARG A 134 15.33 -13.32 0.53
N VAL A 135 14.32 -13.43 1.39
CA VAL A 135 13.03 -12.76 1.18
C VAL A 135 13.16 -11.29 1.57
N LYS A 136 12.54 -10.41 0.79
CA LYS A 136 12.31 -9.01 1.11
C LYS A 136 10.82 -8.71 1.07
N TYR A 137 10.29 -8.12 2.12
CA TYR A 137 8.89 -7.73 2.21
C TYR A 137 8.80 -6.25 2.57
N SER A 138 8.10 -5.45 1.78
CA SER A 138 8.07 -3.99 1.98
C SER A 138 7.61 -3.63 3.39
N ASN A 139 8.30 -2.67 4.01
CA ASN A 139 7.88 -2.08 5.28
C ASN A 139 7.28 -0.68 5.08
N TRP A 140 6.54 -0.48 3.98
CA TRP A 140 5.97 0.82 3.62
C TRP A 140 5.27 1.49 4.81
N ALA A 141 4.48 0.71 5.56
CA ALA A 141 4.19 0.98 6.97
C ALA A 141 4.60 -0.23 7.80
N ALA A 142 5.50 -0.03 8.78
CA ALA A 142 6.04 -1.13 9.59
C ALA A 142 5.13 -1.46 10.78
N HIS A 143 4.85 -2.74 10.97
CA HIS A 143 4.02 -3.26 12.07
C HIS A 143 4.61 -4.54 12.68
N PRO A 144 4.29 -4.89 13.94
CA PRO A 144 4.65 -6.18 14.49
C PRO A 144 3.71 -7.28 13.97
N GLY A 145 4.21 -8.51 13.81
CA GLY A 145 3.39 -9.63 13.41
C GLY A 145 4.15 -10.81 12.81
N ASP A 146 3.37 -11.74 12.27
CA ASP A 146 3.83 -12.97 11.66
C ASP A 146 3.69 -12.93 10.13
N PHE A 147 4.73 -13.29 9.42
CA PHE A 147 4.71 -13.53 7.98
C PHE A 147 4.55 -15.03 7.73
N ARG A 148 3.34 -15.46 7.37
CA ARG A 148 3.03 -16.85 6.99
C ARG A 148 3.32 -17.02 5.52
N VAL A 149 4.36 -17.79 5.20
CA VAL A 149 4.87 -18.00 3.84
C VAL A 149 4.39 -19.36 3.34
N TYR A 150 3.68 -19.34 2.24
CA TYR A 150 3.14 -20.50 1.55
C TYR A 150 3.76 -20.63 0.16
N VAL A 151 3.89 -21.86 -0.32
CA VAL A 151 4.26 -22.17 -1.71
C VAL A 151 3.16 -23.03 -2.30
N SER A 152 2.77 -22.80 -3.55
CA SER A 152 1.81 -23.70 -4.20
C SER A 152 2.33 -25.14 -4.26
N LYS A 153 1.43 -26.11 -4.22
CA LYS A 153 1.72 -27.54 -4.29
C LYS A 153 2.29 -27.92 -5.65
N PRO A 154 3.11 -29.00 -5.73
CA PRO A 154 3.50 -29.57 -7.01
C PRO A 154 2.28 -29.86 -7.89
N GLY A 155 2.35 -29.50 -9.17
CA GLY A 155 1.25 -29.69 -10.14
C GLY A 155 0.26 -28.53 -10.24
N TRP A 156 0.30 -27.55 -9.33
CA TRP A 156 -0.45 -26.30 -9.53
C TRP A 156 0.04 -25.56 -10.78
N SER A 157 -0.88 -24.96 -11.54
CA SER A 157 -0.59 -24.18 -12.75
C SER A 157 -1.04 -22.72 -12.54
N PRO A 158 -0.31 -21.73 -13.05
CA PRO A 158 -0.73 -20.33 -13.00
C PRO A 158 -1.97 -20.04 -13.85
N THR A 159 -2.40 -20.96 -14.72
CA THR A 159 -3.69 -20.89 -15.43
C THR A 159 -4.88 -21.47 -14.65
N SER A 160 -4.65 -21.97 -13.43
CA SER A 160 -5.70 -22.39 -12.50
C SER A 160 -5.98 -21.28 -11.49
N SER A 161 -7.23 -21.17 -11.05
CA SER A 161 -7.58 -20.29 -9.93
C SER A 161 -6.82 -20.74 -8.68
N LEU A 162 -6.17 -19.82 -7.98
CA LEU A 162 -5.41 -20.11 -6.75
C LEU A 162 -6.35 -20.20 -5.54
N GLY A 163 -6.44 -21.36 -4.90
CA GLY A 163 -7.15 -21.55 -3.64
C GLY A 163 -6.24 -21.93 -2.47
N TRP A 164 -6.79 -21.94 -1.26
CA TRP A 164 -6.08 -22.39 -0.06
C TRP A 164 -5.67 -23.87 -0.13
N GLY A 165 -6.48 -24.68 -0.82
CA GLY A 165 -6.18 -26.09 -1.06
C GLY A 165 -4.92 -26.31 -1.92
N ASP A 166 -4.49 -25.29 -2.67
CA ASP A 166 -3.31 -25.35 -3.54
C ASP A 166 -2.01 -24.97 -2.82
N LEU A 167 -2.06 -24.53 -1.56
CA LEU A 167 -0.92 -23.95 -0.85
C LEU A 167 -0.43 -24.85 0.29
N ASP A 168 0.89 -24.98 0.41
CA ASP A 168 1.56 -25.55 1.58
C ASP A 168 2.22 -24.42 2.38
N LEU A 169 1.95 -24.34 3.69
CA LEU A 169 2.68 -23.45 4.60
C LEU A 169 4.10 -23.98 4.76
N VAL A 170 5.11 -23.19 4.41
CA VAL A 170 6.53 -23.61 4.46
C VAL A 170 7.33 -22.90 5.55
N GLN A 171 6.90 -21.71 5.98
CA GLN A 171 7.59 -20.94 7.00
C GLN A 171 6.61 -19.96 7.67
N THR A 172 6.79 -19.72 8.96
CA THR A 172 6.23 -18.55 9.66
C THR A 172 7.39 -17.79 10.27
N VAL A 173 7.44 -16.47 10.04
CA VAL A 173 8.50 -15.60 10.57
C VAL A 173 7.88 -14.49 11.39
N THR A 174 8.25 -14.40 12.66
CA THR A 174 7.75 -13.38 13.59
C THR A 174 8.73 -12.23 13.69
N ASN A 175 8.26 -11.00 13.47
CA ASN A 175 9.04 -9.77 13.62
C ASN A 175 10.47 -9.82 13.03
N PRO A 176 10.63 -10.14 11.73
CA PRO A 176 11.95 -10.14 11.08
C PRO A 176 12.64 -8.78 11.16
N SER A 177 13.97 -8.79 11.05
CA SER A 177 14.76 -7.57 10.96
C SER A 177 14.39 -6.74 9.73
N GLN A 178 14.65 -5.43 9.81
CA GLN A 178 14.36 -4.47 8.74
C GLN A 178 15.64 -3.82 8.22
N GLN A 179 15.63 -3.45 6.94
CA GLN A 179 16.65 -2.64 6.27
C GLN A 179 15.97 -1.49 5.53
N GLY A 180 16.48 -0.28 5.70
CA GLY A 180 15.85 0.94 5.20
C GLY A 180 14.67 1.39 6.07
N SER A 181 14.47 2.70 6.17
CA SER A 181 13.38 3.29 6.96
C SER A 181 12.02 2.93 6.35
N ALA A 182 11.01 2.75 7.19
CA ALA A 182 9.62 2.60 6.75
C ALA A 182 9.19 3.81 5.89
N GLY A 183 8.33 3.59 4.91
CA GLY A 183 7.86 4.61 3.96
C GLY A 183 8.87 5.00 2.87
N THR A 184 10.01 4.31 2.77
CA THR A 184 11.00 4.53 1.70
C THR A 184 10.88 3.49 0.59
N ASN A 185 11.26 3.86 -0.63
CA ASN A 185 11.17 2.98 -1.82
C ASN A 185 11.96 1.67 -1.69
N GLY A 186 12.97 1.61 -0.81
CA GLY A 186 13.80 0.43 -0.57
C GLY A 186 13.62 -0.19 0.81
N GLY A 187 12.76 0.36 1.67
CA GLY A 187 12.53 -0.15 3.01
C GLY A 187 11.87 -1.53 2.98
N HIS A 188 12.43 -2.48 3.73
CA HIS A 188 11.90 -3.84 3.79
C HIS A 188 12.28 -4.61 5.05
N TYR A 189 11.40 -5.51 5.45
CA TYR A 189 11.75 -6.68 6.26
C TYR A 189 12.56 -7.68 5.45
N TYR A 190 13.44 -8.44 6.09
CA TYR A 190 14.20 -9.47 5.43
C TYR A 190 14.44 -10.72 6.30
N TRP A 191 14.43 -11.89 5.66
CA TRP A 191 14.73 -13.17 6.30
C TRP A 191 15.17 -14.21 5.25
N ASP A 192 15.73 -15.32 5.70
CA ASP A 192 16.10 -16.43 4.81
C ASP A 192 14.96 -17.46 4.72
N LEU A 193 14.59 -17.81 3.48
CA LEU A 193 13.61 -18.85 3.16
C LEU A 193 14.31 -20.01 2.48
N ARG A 194 14.21 -21.20 3.09
CA ARG A 194 14.63 -22.45 2.44
C ARG A 194 13.52 -22.92 1.50
N LEU A 195 13.78 -22.91 0.20
CA LEU A 195 12.84 -23.39 -0.79
C LEU A 195 12.64 -24.90 -0.68
N PRO A 196 11.41 -25.42 -0.90
CA PRO A 196 11.19 -26.85 -1.03
C PRO A 196 12.07 -27.45 -2.14
N SER A 197 12.61 -28.64 -1.89
CA SER A 197 13.34 -29.41 -2.90
C SER A 197 12.40 -30.20 -3.81
N GLY A 198 12.92 -30.75 -4.92
CA GLY A 198 12.14 -31.53 -5.88
C GLY A 198 11.10 -30.72 -6.66
N ARG A 199 11.25 -29.40 -6.73
CA ARG A 199 10.35 -28.50 -7.46
C ARG A 199 10.88 -28.22 -8.86
N SER A 200 9.97 -28.05 -9.82
CA SER A 200 10.27 -27.58 -11.17
C SER A 200 9.08 -26.79 -11.74
N GLY A 201 9.36 -25.88 -12.68
CA GLY A 201 8.33 -25.12 -13.37
C GLY A 201 7.67 -24.03 -12.52
N ASN A 202 6.52 -23.53 -13.01
CA ASN A 202 5.85 -22.38 -12.42
C ASN A 202 5.24 -22.69 -11.06
N ALA A 203 5.30 -21.73 -10.16
CA ALA A 203 4.66 -21.77 -8.85
C ALA A 203 4.26 -20.36 -8.42
N VAL A 204 3.57 -20.27 -7.29
CA VAL A 204 3.32 -19.00 -6.60
C VAL A 204 3.78 -19.12 -5.16
N ILE A 205 4.42 -18.08 -4.66
CA ILE A 205 4.67 -17.87 -3.24
C ILE A 205 3.61 -16.90 -2.74
N PHE A 206 2.81 -17.36 -1.78
CA PHE A 206 1.79 -16.54 -1.15
C PHE A 206 2.26 -16.20 0.27
N ILE A 207 2.19 -14.93 0.65
CA ILE A 207 2.55 -14.47 2.00
C ILE A 207 1.36 -13.75 2.60
N GLN A 208 0.89 -14.24 3.75
CA GLN A 208 -0.05 -13.52 4.61
C GLN A 208 0.73 -12.90 5.77
N TRP A 209 0.75 -11.57 5.85
CA TRP A 209 1.27 -10.86 7.01
C TRP A 209 0.15 -10.63 8.00
N VAL A 210 0.25 -11.27 9.16
CA VAL A 210 -0.74 -11.23 10.24
C VAL A 210 -0.20 -10.32 11.34
N ARG A 211 -0.75 -9.12 11.43
CA ARG A 211 -0.41 -8.18 12.50
C ARG A 211 -0.73 -8.75 13.88
N SER A 212 0.11 -8.46 14.86
CA SER A 212 -0.12 -8.83 16.26
C SER A 212 -0.82 -7.73 17.07
N ASP A 213 -0.92 -6.53 16.51
CA ASP A 213 -1.50 -5.32 17.11
C ASP A 213 -2.84 -4.90 16.48
N SER A 214 -3.30 -5.59 15.43
CA SER A 214 -4.54 -5.29 14.70
C SER A 214 -5.18 -6.55 14.12
N GLN A 215 -6.46 -6.48 13.74
CA GLN A 215 -7.11 -7.51 12.93
C GLN A 215 -6.70 -7.45 11.45
N GLU A 216 -6.03 -6.39 11.04
CA GLU A 216 -5.64 -6.22 9.65
C GLU A 216 -4.53 -7.16 9.21
N ASN A 217 -4.66 -7.74 8.02
CA ASN A 217 -3.62 -8.56 7.39
C ASN A 217 -3.32 -8.10 5.96
N PHE A 218 -2.13 -8.45 5.47
CA PHE A 218 -1.69 -8.20 4.09
C PHE A 218 -1.52 -9.49 3.33
N PHE A 219 -1.78 -9.43 2.03
CA PHE A 219 -1.85 -10.58 1.16
C PHE A 219 -0.97 -10.33 -0.07
N SER A 220 0.06 -11.15 -0.24
CA SER A 220 1.04 -10.99 -1.31
C SER A 220 1.12 -12.27 -2.13
N CYS A 221 0.99 -12.17 -3.45
CA CYS A 221 1.23 -13.27 -4.39
C CYS A 221 2.44 -12.94 -5.27
N SER A 222 3.45 -13.81 -5.28
CA SER A 222 4.64 -13.69 -6.11
C SER A 222 4.72 -14.88 -7.07
N ASP A 223 4.58 -14.65 -8.37
CA ASP A 223 4.81 -15.70 -9.37
C ASP A 223 6.30 -16.02 -9.46
N VAL A 224 6.63 -17.31 -9.44
CA VAL A 224 8.00 -17.80 -9.49
C VAL A 224 8.13 -18.98 -10.43
N VAL A 225 9.36 -19.29 -10.85
CA VAL A 225 9.66 -20.49 -11.63
C VAL A 225 10.87 -21.20 -11.07
N PHE A 226 10.76 -22.50 -10.86
CA PHE A 226 11.86 -23.37 -10.44
C PHE A 226 12.56 -23.93 -11.67
N ASP A 227 13.57 -23.21 -12.16
CA ASP A 227 14.34 -23.52 -13.37
C ASP A 227 15.85 -23.41 -13.19
N GLY A 228 16.32 -23.16 -11.96
CA GLY A 228 17.74 -23.01 -11.63
C GLY A 228 18.21 -21.55 -11.54
N GLY A 229 17.30 -20.58 -11.59
CA GLY A 229 17.63 -19.17 -11.31
C GLY A 229 17.93 -18.88 -9.84
N ASN A 230 18.39 -17.66 -9.57
CA ASN A 230 18.87 -17.20 -8.27
C ASN A 230 18.28 -15.84 -7.87
N GLY A 231 17.07 -15.54 -8.33
CA GLY A 231 16.34 -14.30 -8.00
C GLY A 231 16.17 -13.35 -9.17
N GLU A 232 16.57 -13.74 -10.38
CA GLU A 232 16.37 -12.94 -11.59
C GLU A 232 14.88 -12.74 -11.85
N VAL A 233 14.49 -11.56 -12.35
CA VAL A 233 13.10 -11.25 -12.67
C VAL A 233 12.94 -11.14 -14.18
N THR A 234 11.94 -11.83 -14.72
CA THR A 234 11.53 -11.69 -16.13
C THR A 234 10.09 -11.20 -16.23
N GLY A 235 9.76 -10.71 -17.43
CA GLY A 235 8.42 -10.19 -17.71
C GLY A 235 8.19 -8.78 -17.18
N ILE A 236 9.23 -7.99 -16.92
CA ILE A 236 9.16 -6.54 -16.68
C ILE A 236 10.07 -5.80 -17.67
N ARG A 237 9.80 -4.52 -17.94
CA ARG A 237 10.69 -3.62 -18.66
C ARG A 237 12.09 -3.62 -18.01
N ASP A 238 13.13 -3.68 -18.85
CA ASP A 238 14.55 -3.70 -18.48
C ASP A 238 15.06 -4.88 -17.64
N GLY A 239 14.29 -5.98 -17.52
CA GLY A 239 14.78 -7.27 -17.01
C GLY A 239 15.73 -7.11 -15.82
N SER A 240 15.31 -6.38 -14.79
CA SER A 240 16.19 -6.02 -13.67
C SER A 240 16.61 -7.29 -12.93
N SER A 241 17.77 -7.82 -13.29
CA SER A 241 18.65 -8.41 -12.29
C SER A 241 18.88 -7.28 -11.29
N THR A 242 18.32 -7.39 -10.10
CA THR A 242 18.75 -6.51 -9.00
C THR A 242 20.26 -6.75 -8.88
N PRO A 243 21.15 -5.78 -9.18
CA PRO A 243 22.52 -5.95 -8.77
C PRO A 243 22.46 -5.97 -7.25
N THR A 244 22.93 -7.04 -6.62
CA THR A 244 23.35 -6.98 -5.23
C THR A 244 24.21 -5.73 -5.09
N PRO A 245 23.81 -4.69 -4.33
CA PRO A 245 24.72 -3.61 -4.04
C PRO A 245 25.79 -4.19 -3.12
N GLU A 246 27.03 -4.19 -3.60
CA GLU A 246 28.20 -4.25 -2.74
C GLU A 246 28.07 -3.17 -1.65
N PRO A 247 28.50 -3.43 -0.39
CA PRO A 247 28.17 -2.55 0.73
C PRO A 247 28.87 -1.20 0.55
N THR A 248 28.12 -0.20 0.14
CA THR A 248 28.50 1.21 0.27
C THR A 248 27.71 1.79 1.43
N THR A 249 28.45 2.33 2.39
CA THR A 249 27.94 3.04 3.56
C THR A 249 26.92 4.10 3.12
N PRO A 250 25.65 4.04 3.57
CA PRO A 250 24.68 5.07 3.22
C PRO A 250 25.10 6.41 3.81
N ALA A 251 25.00 7.48 3.01
CA ALA A 251 24.92 8.83 3.55
C ALA A 251 23.69 8.93 4.49
N PRO A 252 23.71 9.76 5.54
CA PRO A 252 22.57 9.89 6.43
C PRO A 252 21.39 10.51 5.67
N ASP A 253 20.37 9.69 5.41
CA ASP A 253 19.06 10.15 4.96
C ASP A 253 18.42 11.03 6.04
N PRO A 254 17.61 12.05 5.66
CA PRO A 254 16.87 12.86 6.62
C PRO A 254 16.00 11.94 7.48
N THR A 255 16.04 12.17 8.78
CA THR A 255 15.27 11.43 9.78
C THR A 255 13.78 11.50 9.45
N HIS A 256 13.17 10.37 9.08
CA HIS A 256 11.73 10.26 8.93
C HIS A 256 11.12 9.76 10.23
N THR A 257 10.07 10.42 10.72
CA THR A 257 9.25 9.93 11.83
C THR A 257 8.39 8.76 11.32
N GLY A 258 8.88 7.54 11.52
CA GLY A 258 8.40 6.27 10.96
C GLY A 258 7.00 5.80 11.38
N SER A 259 6.05 6.72 11.59
CA SER A 259 4.64 6.46 11.85
C SER A 259 3.69 7.18 10.88
N CYS A 260 4.15 8.23 10.18
CA CYS A 260 3.31 8.95 9.23
C CYS A 260 3.36 8.31 7.85
N MET A 261 2.18 8.11 7.24
CA MET A 261 2.06 7.67 5.85
C MET A 261 1.07 8.55 5.09
N ALA A 262 1.28 8.69 3.79
CA ALA A 262 0.41 9.45 2.90
C ALA A 262 -0.04 8.58 1.72
N VAL A 263 -1.32 8.64 1.38
CA VAL A 263 -1.90 8.01 0.19
C VAL A 263 -2.55 9.08 -0.67
N TYR A 264 -2.33 8.98 -1.99
CA TYR A 264 -2.84 9.91 -2.99
C TYR A 264 -3.99 9.28 -3.79
N GLU A 265 -5.05 10.05 -4.00
CA GLU A 265 -6.19 9.65 -4.81
C GLU A 265 -6.64 10.80 -5.73
N VAL A 266 -7.01 10.48 -6.96
CA VAL A 266 -7.77 11.39 -7.84
C VAL A 266 -9.26 11.14 -7.60
N VAL A 267 -9.94 12.10 -6.98
CA VAL A 267 -11.34 11.95 -6.55
C VAL A 267 -12.33 12.40 -7.63
N ASN A 268 -11.92 13.32 -8.51
CA ASN A 268 -12.71 13.77 -9.66
C ASN A 268 -11.79 14.37 -10.72
N SER A 269 -12.13 14.25 -12.00
CA SER A 269 -11.34 14.83 -13.09
C SER A 269 -12.21 15.51 -14.15
N TRP A 270 -11.64 16.47 -14.86
CA TRP A 270 -12.27 17.20 -15.96
C TRP A 270 -11.23 17.56 -17.03
N SER A 271 -11.69 18.09 -18.18
CA SER A 271 -10.78 18.51 -19.23
C SER A 271 -9.81 19.59 -18.73
N GLY A 272 -8.51 19.26 -18.64
CA GLY A 272 -7.45 20.18 -18.24
C GLY A 272 -7.19 20.28 -16.74
N GLY A 273 -7.84 19.47 -15.90
CA GLY A 273 -7.58 19.47 -14.47
C GLY A 273 -8.30 18.37 -13.68
N PHE A 274 -7.98 18.28 -12.41
CA PHE A 274 -8.56 17.30 -11.51
C PHE A 274 -8.57 17.79 -10.06
N GLN A 275 -9.38 17.12 -9.26
CA GLN A 275 -9.39 17.21 -7.81
C GLN A 275 -8.70 15.95 -7.26
N GLY A 276 -7.75 16.14 -6.37
CA GLY A 276 -7.13 15.04 -5.64
C GLY A 276 -7.28 15.19 -4.14
N SER A 277 -7.10 14.06 -3.47
CA SER A 277 -7.08 13.92 -2.02
C SER A 277 -5.77 13.26 -1.61
N VAL A 278 -5.21 13.71 -0.48
CA VAL A 278 -4.15 12.97 0.20
C VAL A 278 -4.64 12.64 1.59
N GLN A 279 -4.75 11.35 1.88
CA GLN A 279 -4.98 10.86 3.22
C GLN A 279 -3.63 10.72 3.93
N VAL A 280 -3.52 11.34 5.09
CA VAL A 280 -2.37 11.25 5.99
C VAL A 280 -2.78 10.40 7.18
N MET A 281 -2.03 9.35 7.45
CA MET A 281 -2.32 8.37 8.49
C MET A 281 -1.19 8.32 9.51
N ASN A 282 -1.58 8.14 10.77
CA ASN A 282 -0.65 7.88 11.85
C ASN A 282 -0.72 6.40 12.24
N HIS A 283 0.33 5.66 11.92
CA HIS A 283 0.50 4.25 12.31
C HIS A 283 1.38 4.09 13.56
N GLY A 284 1.62 5.19 14.28
CA GLY A 284 2.35 5.19 15.54
C GLY A 284 1.41 4.93 16.71
N THR A 285 1.98 4.46 17.82
CA THR A 285 1.25 4.25 19.08
C THR A 285 1.01 5.54 19.88
N GLN A 286 1.48 6.68 19.36
CA GLN A 286 1.31 8.00 19.95
C GLN A 286 0.71 8.95 18.90
N PRO A 287 -0.07 9.97 19.31
CA PRO A 287 -0.55 10.98 18.38
C PRO A 287 0.59 11.69 17.65
N LEU A 288 0.44 11.94 16.34
CA LEU A 288 1.30 12.89 15.63
C LEU A 288 1.01 14.30 16.15
N ASP A 289 2.06 15.09 16.34
CA ASP A 289 1.95 16.53 16.58
C ASP A 289 2.52 17.31 15.38
N GLY A 290 1.69 17.47 14.36
CA GLY A 290 2.07 18.01 13.06
C GLY A 290 2.38 16.92 12.05
N TRP A 291 2.06 17.22 10.79
CA TRP A 291 2.39 16.37 9.65
C TRP A 291 2.67 17.23 8.43
N ALA A 292 3.55 16.72 7.56
CA ALA A 292 3.72 17.24 6.23
C ALA A 292 3.86 16.10 5.24
N VAL A 293 3.29 16.30 4.06
CA VAL A 293 3.44 15.39 2.94
C VAL A 293 4.18 16.08 1.82
N ARG A 294 5.03 15.33 1.13
CA ARG A 294 5.83 15.81 0.01
C ARG A 294 5.65 14.89 -1.18
N TRP A 295 5.42 15.47 -2.35
CA TRP A 295 5.42 14.74 -3.60
C TRP A 295 5.82 15.65 -4.76
N LYS A 296 6.30 15.04 -5.83
CA LYS A 296 6.49 15.72 -7.11
C LYS A 296 5.19 15.55 -7.91
N PRO A 297 4.49 16.62 -8.35
CA PRO A 297 3.41 16.46 -9.31
C PRO A 297 3.92 15.82 -10.61
N GLY A 298 3.08 15.02 -11.26
CA GLY A 298 3.38 14.44 -12.56
C GLY A 298 3.75 15.50 -13.59
N THR A 299 4.52 15.12 -14.61
CA THR A 299 4.88 16.03 -15.70
C THR A 299 3.63 16.58 -16.37
N GLY A 300 3.54 17.91 -16.52
CA GLY A 300 2.35 18.58 -17.06
C GLY A 300 1.29 18.93 -16.02
N THR A 301 1.54 18.61 -14.74
CA THR A 301 0.62 18.88 -13.64
C THR A 301 1.12 19.98 -12.71
N LYS A 302 0.21 20.88 -12.35
CA LYS A 302 0.44 21.97 -11.42
C LYS A 302 -0.66 22.01 -10.38
N ILE A 303 -0.28 21.93 -9.10
CA ILE A 303 -1.22 22.11 -8.00
C ILE A 303 -1.59 23.59 -7.89
N ASN A 304 -2.89 23.89 -7.92
CA ASN A 304 -3.42 25.26 -7.98
C ASN A 304 -3.86 25.78 -6.61
N SER A 305 -4.54 24.93 -5.84
CA SER A 305 -5.05 25.27 -4.51
C SER A 305 -5.09 24.02 -3.64
N VAL A 306 -4.94 24.22 -2.33
CA VAL A 306 -5.00 23.19 -1.29
C VAL A 306 -5.96 23.67 -0.20
N TRP A 307 -6.70 22.75 0.41
CA TRP A 307 -7.42 22.97 1.67
C TRP A 307 -7.01 21.92 2.70
N ASN A 308 -7.34 22.17 3.98
CA ASN A 308 -6.90 21.35 5.12
C ASN A 308 -5.38 21.22 5.24
N GLY A 309 -4.63 22.18 4.69
CA GLY A 309 -3.18 22.28 4.78
C GLY A 309 -2.66 23.56 4.11
N SER A 310 -1.37 23.84 4.32
CA SER A 310 -0.65 24.94 3.70
C SER A 310 0.43 24.40 2.76
N MET A 311 0.45 24.90 1.52
CA MET A 311 1.32 24.40 0.46
C MET A 311 2.56 25.28 0.26
N SER A 312 3.72 24.65 0.08
CA SER A 312 4.91 25.27 -0.51
C SER A 312 5.37 24.47 -1.73
N THR A 313 6.05 25.15 -2.66
CA THR A 313 6.59 24.52 -3.87
C THR A 313 8.06 24.88 -4.03
N ALA A 314 8.92 23.86 -4.15
CA ALA A 314 10.35 24.03 -4.40
C ALA A 314 10.61 24.45 -5.87
N SER A 315 11.84 24.86 -6.18
CA SER A 315 12.23 25.38 -7.52
C SER A 315 12.11 24.34 -8.64
N ASP A 316 12.80 23.22 -8.51
CA ASP A 316 12.12 21.97 -8.18
C ASP A 316 10.83 21.59 -8.92
N GLY A 317 9.73 22.18 -8.46
CA GLY A 317 8.35 21.77 -8.67
C GLY A 317 7.85 20.74 -7.64
N THR A 318 8.67 20.29 -6.68
CA THR A 318 8.20 19.45 -5.56
C THR A 318 7.25 20.25 -4.67
N VAL A 319 6.11 19.65 -4.37
CA VAL A 319 5.09 20.20 -3.50
C VAL A 319 5.25 19.63 -2.10
N THR A 320 5.21 20.48 -1.09
CA THR A 320 5.08 20.08 0.31
C THR A 320 3.82 20.71 0.88
N VAL A 321 2.93 19.92 1.47
CA VAL A 321 1.76 20.40 2.19
C VAL A 321 1.91 20.09 3.67
N ARG A 322 1.81 21.11 4.51
CA ARG A 322 1.85 21.01 5.98
C ARG A 322 0.43 21.10 6.52
N ASN A 323 0.20 20.49 7.69
CA ASN A 323 -1.11 20.51 8.35
C ASN A 323 -1.68 21.94 8.53
N ALA A 324 -3.00 22.03 8.61
CA ALA A 324 -3.68 23.18 9.18
C ALA A 324 -3.78 23.01 10.72
N ASP A 325 -4.09 24.08 11.45
CA ASP A 325 -4.15 24.01 12.91
C ASP A 325 -5.21 23.02 13.42
N HIS A 326 -6.38 22.98 12.76
CA HIS A 326 -7.50 22.12 13.19
C HIS A 326 -7.26 20.64 12.98
N ASN A 327 -6.32 20.26 12.12
CA ASN A 327 -6.00 18.87 11.79
C ASN A 327 -4.53 18.52 12.03
N ARG A 328 -3.84 19.31 12.87
CA ARG A 328 -2.44 19.13 13.26
C ARG A 328 -2.20 17.81 13.96
N THR A 329 -3.07 17.49 14.92
CA THR A 329 -2.96 16.28 15.73
C THR A 329 -3.71 15.14 15.06
N VAL A 330 -3.00 14.05 14.78
CA VAL A 330 -3.60 12.81 14.28
C VAL A 330 -3.42 11.76 15.37
N ALA A 331 -4.53 11.25 15.91
CA ALA A 331 -4.48 10.23 16.97
C ALA A 331 -3.66 9.01 16.52
N ALA A 332 -3.18 8.21 17.47
CA ALA A 332 -2.65 6.88 17.14
C ALA A 332 -3.69 6.12 16.31
N ASP A 333 -3.26 5.50 15.22
CA ASP A 333 -4.12 4.80 14.24
C ASP A 333 -5.17 5.69 13.52
N GLY A 334 -5.13 7.00 13.75
CA GLY A 334 -6.04 7.95 13.15
C GLY A 334 -5.61 8.38 11.74
N SER A 335 -6.53 9.03 11.03
CA SER A 335 -6.25 9.62 9.73
C SER A 335 -6.75 11.06 9.64
N THR A 336 -6.22 11.81 8.69
CA THR A 336 -6.71 13.12 8.27
C THR A 336 -6.53 13.27 6.77
N THR A 337 -7.26 14.19 6.16
CA THR A 337 -7.22 14.39 4.71
C THR A 337 -6.94 15.84 4.38
N LEU A 338 -6.03 16.04 3.44
CA LEU A 338 -5.96 17.27 2.66
C LEU A 338 -6.52 17.04 1.27
N GLY A 339 -7.05 18.09 0.66
CA GLY A 339 -7.47 18.03 -0.73
C GLY A 339 -6.89 19.19 -1.52
N PHE A 340 -6.87 19.03 -2.84
CA PHE A 340 -6.32 20.03 -3.73
C PHE A 340 -7.01 19.99 -5.10
N THR A 341 -6.86 21.08 -5.84
CA THR A 341 -7.13 21.09 -7.28
C THR A 341 -5.84 21.28 -8.06
N ALA A 342 -5.78 20.70 -9.25
CA ALA A 342 -4.63 20.78 -10.11
C ALA A 342 -5.03 20.98 -11.57
N SER A 343 -4.21 21.71 -12.32
CA SER A 343 -4.23 21.71 -13.77
C SER A 343 -3.37 20.57 -14.26
N SER A 344 -3.79 19.89 -15.32
CA SER A 344 -3.09 18.73 -15.86
C SER A 344 -3.26 18.62 -17.37
N THR A 345 -2.20 18.15 -18.05
CA THR A 345 -2.24 17.77 -19.46
C THR A 345 -2.47 16.26 -19.67
N GLY A 346 -3.11 15.60 -18.69
CA GLY A 346 -3.44 14.17 -18.73
C GLY A 346 -2.60 13.29 -17.79
N ASN A 347 -1.83 13.86 -16.87
CA ASN A 347 -1.09 13.12 -15.84
C ASN A 347 -1.52 13.57 -14.44
N ASP A 348 -2.59 12.98 -13.93
CA ASP A 348 -3.23 13.43 -12.70
C ASP A 348 -2.60 12.84 -11.43
N LEU A 349 -1.36 12.35 -11.52
CA LEU A 349 -0.74 11.50 -10.50
C LEU A 349 0.67 12.01 -10.15
N PRO A 350 1.21 11.69 -8.95
CA PRO A 350 2.56 12.09 -8.57
C PRO A 350 3.63 11.43 -9.44
N ALA A 351 4.72 12.15 -9.70
CA ALA A 351 5.97 11.57 -10.18
C ALA A 351 6.66 10.85 -9.01
N GLY A 352 6.45 9.53 -8.94
CA GLY A 352 6.91 8.68 -7.84
C GLY A 352 5.90 8.61 -6.69
N SER A 353 6.38 8.29 -5.49
CA SER A 353 5.54 8.15 -4.31
C SER A 353 5.33 9.49 -3.61
N ILE A 354 4.17 9.66 -3.00
CA ILE A 354 3.97 10.67 -1.96
C ILE A 354 4.54 10.13 -0.64
N VAL A 355 5.23 10.99 0.12
CA VAL A 355 5.89 10.60 1.36
C VAL A 355 5.59 11.57 2.48
N CYS A 356 5.52 11.09 3.72
CA CYS A 356 5.56 11.97 4.88
C CYS A 356 6.98 12.50 5.11
N VAL A 357 7.05 13.76 5.51
CA VAL A 357 8.29 14.47 5.84
C VAL A 357 8.11 15.23 7.14
N ASP A 358 9.21 15.66 7.75
CA ASP A 358 9.13 16.43 8.99
C ASP A 358 8.33 17.73 8.77
N PRO A 359 7.38 18.02 9.68
CA PRO A 359 6.34 19.03 9.51
C PRO A 359 6.80 20.47 9.58
#